data_AF-A0A318AZH3-F1
#
_entry.id   AF-A0A318AZH3-F1
#
_cell.length_a   1.000
_cell.length_b   1.000
_cell.length_c   1.000
_cell.angle_alpha   90.00
_cell.angle_beta   90.00
_cell.angle_gamma   90.00
#
_symmetry.space_group_name_H-M   'P 1'
#
loop_
_entity.id
_entity.type
_entity.pdbx_description
1 polymer ?
#
loop_
_entity_poly.entity_id
_entity_poly.type
_entity_poly.pdbx_seq_one_letter_code
_entity_poly.pdbx_strand_id
1 'polypeptide(L)'
;MSIDFSTLQVDNADELATVLEQQLGATATDWWNANKSVVPGYLRSLAEAAIQTRTALANHQITPEAADLILHNQELAFNQTLQFTKFMTLVLSQTLLNTVFQVVGWVIYNRTGINLAPNLVQPAGGGTAAS
;
A
#
# COMPACT_ATOMS: atom_id res chain seq x y z
N MET A 1 16.91 -6.01 -4.97
CA MET A 1 17.36 -4.73 -4.37
C MET A 1 16.23 -4.29 -3.46
N SER A 2 16.48 -4.15 -2.16
CA SER A 2 15.41 -3.74 -1.23
C SER A 2 15.16 -2.25 -1.43
N ILE A 3 13.91 -1.85 -1.70
CA ILE A 3 13.54 -0.44 -1.67
C ILE A 3 13.55 0.00 -0.21
N ASP A 4 14.23 1.11 0.08
CA ASP A 4 14.08 1.78 1.36
C ASP A 4 12.81 2.64 1.32
N PHE A 5 11.75 2.15 1.96
CA PHE A 5 10.47 2.84 1.97
C PHE A 5 10.47 4.12 2.83
N SER A 6 11.43 4.25 3.76
CA SER A 6 11.51 5.43 4.64
C SER A 6 11.86 6.72 3.90
N THR A 7 12.48 6.59 2.73
CA THR A 7 12.82 7.72 1.86
C THR A 7 12.05 7.70 0.55
N LEU A 8 11.07 6.80 0.40
CA LEU A 8 10.32 6.66 -0.84
C LEU A 8 9.51 7.93 -1.13
N GLN A 9 9.81 8.55 -2.27
CA GLN A 9 9.05 9.68 -2.82
C GLN A 9 8.35 9.22 -4.08
N VAL A 10 7.03 9.40 -4.09
CA VAL A 10 6.14 9.01 -5.19
C VAL A 10 5.13 10.13 -5.33
N ASP A 11 5.09 10.80 -6.46
CA ASP A 11 4.28 12.02 -6.59
C ASP A 11 2.91 11.75 -7.21
N ASN A 12 2.79 10.69 -8.01
CA ASN A 12 1.59 10.37 -8.76
C ASN A 12 1.24 8.87 -8.72
N ALA A 13 0.06 8.55 -9.27
CA ALA A 13 -0.47 7.19 -9.25
C ALA A 13 0.30 6.21 -10.16
N ASP A 14 0.89 6.69 -11.25
CA ASP A 14 1.67 5.85 -12.18
C ASP A 14 2.95 5.35 -11.51
N GLU A 15 3.65 6.23 -10.82
CA GLU A 15 4.83 5.89 -10.02
C GLU A 15 4.47 4.92 -8.89
N LEU A 16 3.36 5.19 -8.16
CA LEU A 16 2.92 4.31 -7.09
C LEU A 16 2.57 2.92 -7.63
N ALA A 17 1.81 2.84 -8.71
CA ALA A 17 1.47 1.56 -9.35
C ALA A 17 2.74 0.80 -9.74
N THR A 18 3.71 1.47 -10.35
CA THR A 18 5.01 0.87 -10.72
C THR A 18 5.73 0.28 -9.51
N VAL A 19 5.79 1.02 -8.39
CA VAL A 19 6.40 0.53 -7.15
C VAL A 19 5.65 -0.69 -6.61
N LEU A 20 4.31 -0.66 -6.61
CA LEU A 20 3.49 -1.78 -6.15
C LEU A 20 3.71 -3.04 -6.99
N GLU A 21 3.75 -2.91 -8.31
CA GLU A 21 4.02 -4.02 -9.23
C GLU A 21 5.42 -4.63 -9.00
N GLN A 22 6.44 -3.78 -8.85
CA GLN A 22 7.80 -4.22 -8.56
C GLN A 22 7.87 -4.97 -7.22
N GLN A 23 7.23 -4.45 -6.18
CA GLN A 23 7.22 -5.08 -4.86
C GLN A 23 6.49 -6.43 -4.89
N LEU A 24 5.32 -6.49 -5.52
CA LEU A 24 4.59 -7.75 -5.65
C LEU A 24 5.36 -8.79 -6.47
N GLY A 25 6.00 -8.38 -7.57
CA GLY A 25 6.83 -9.24 -8.39
C GLY A 25 8.07 -9.78 -7.66
N ALA A 26 8.66 -8.98 -6.78
CA ALA A 26 9.78 -9.39 -5.93
C ALA A 26 9.33 -10.29 -4.76
N THR A 27 8.18 -10.01 -4.15
CA THR A 27 7.64 -10.77 -3.01
C THR A 27 7.17 -12.16 -3.42
N ALA A 28 6.49 -12.28 -4.56
CA ALA A 28 5.90 -13.54 -5.02
C ALA A 28 5.98 -13.70 -6.54
N THR A 29 7.19 -13.95 -7.05
CA THR A 29 7.47 -13.99 -8.49
C THR A 29 6.60 -14.96 -9.28
N ASP A 30 6.38 -16.18 -8.78
CA ASP A 30 5.57 -17.19 -9.47
C ASP A 30 4.09 -16.79 -9.56
N TRP A 31 3.55 -16.28 -8.44
CA TRP A 31 2.19 -15.75 -8.40
C TRP A 31 2.04 -14.54 -9.33
N TRP A 32 3.01 -13.61 -9.30
CA TRP A 32 2.99 -12.43 -10.16
C TRP A 32 3.00 -12.82 -11.63
N ASN A 33 3.89 -13.73 -12.05
CA ASN A 33 3.95 -14.18 -13.43
C ASN A 33 2.66 -14.84 -13.92
N ALA A 34 1.94 -15.53 -13.03
CA ALA A 34 0.67 -16.16 -13.34
C ALA A 34 -0.53 -15.17 -13.43
N ASN A 35 -0.43 -14.01 -12.78
CA ASN A 35 -1.56 -13.10 -12.56
C ASN A 35 -1.34 -11.66 -13.04
N LYS A 36 -0.15 -11.31 -13.54
CA LYS A 36 0.20 -9.96 -14.03
C LYS A 36 -0.63 -9.46 -15.22
N SER A 37 -1.45 -10.30 -15.84
CA SER A 37 -2.39 -9.85 -16.87
C SER A 37 -3.67 -9.21 -16.31
N VAL A 38 -3.99 -9.44 -15.04
CA VAL A 38 -5.24 -8.97 -14.40
C VAL A 38 -5.00 -8.04 -13.22
N VAL A 39 -3.89 -8.21 -12.51
CA VAL A 39 -3.60 -7.45 -11.27
C VAL A 39 -3.23 -5.97 -11.51
N PRO A 40 -2.45 -5.57 -12.55
CA PRO A 40 -1.99 -4.18 -12.72
C PRO A 40 -3.11 -3.13 -12.73
N GLY A 41 -4.24 -3.42 -13.38
CA GLY A 41 -5.38 -2.49 -13.44
C GLY A 41 -5.94 -2.16 -12.05
N TYR A 42 -5.99 -3.15 -11.16
CA TYR A 42 -6.41 -2.95 -9.76
C TYR A 42 -5.37 -2.17 -8.97
N LEU A 43 -4.08 -2.46 -9.15
CA LEU A 43 -3.00 -1.73 -8.47
C LEU A 43 -2.99 -0.26 -8.87
N ARG A 44 -3.28 0.05 -10.15
CA ARG A 44 -3.45 1.42 -10.61
C ARG A 44 -4.59 2.13 -9.90
N SER A 45 -5.77 1.50 -9.83
CA SER A 45 -6.93 2.07 -9.14
C SER A 45 -6.65 2.33 -7.65
N LEU A 46 -6.01 1.36 -6.99
CA LEU A 46 -5.58 1.49 -5.59
C LEU A 46 -4.55 2.61 -5.42
N ALA A 47 -3.59 2.72 -6.34
CA ALA A 47 -2.60 3.79 -6.36
C ALA A 47 -3.25 5.18 -6.52
N GLU A 48 -4.23 5.32 -7.42
CA GLU A 48 -4.99 6.55 -7.59
C GLU A 48 -5.72 6.93 -6.29
N ALA A 49 -6.41 5.98 -5.67
CA ALA A 49 -7.10 6.19 -4.39
C ALA A 49 -6.13 6.59 -3.26
N ALA A 50 -4.97 5.93 -3.17
CA ALA A 50 -3.94 6.24 -2.18
C ALA A 50 -3.36 7.65 -2.37
N ILE A 51 -3.06 8.07 -3.60
CA ILE A 51 -2.53 9.40 -3.90
C ILE A 51 -3.58 10.48 -3.63
N GLN A 52 -4.85 10.25 -3.98
CA GLN A 52 -5.94 11.16 -3.67
C GLN A 52 -6.14 11.30 -2.16
N THR A 53 -6.16 10.18 -1.43
CA THR A 53 -6.30 10.15 0.04
C THR A 53 -5.17 10.90 0.71
N ARG A 54 -3.92 10.62 0.30
CA ARG A 54 -2.73 11.33 0.78
C ARG A 54 -2.84 12.83 0.54
N THR A 55 -3.23 13.23 -0.66
CA THR A 55 -3.32 14.64 -1.05
C THR A 55 -4.40 15.36 -0.25
N ALA A 56 -5.58 14.75 -0.13
CA ALA A 56 -6.66 15.29 0.69
C ALA A 56 -6.27 15.41 2.17
N LEU A 57 -5.57 14.40 2.70
CA LEU A 57 -5.08 14.40 4.07
C LEU A 57 -4.00 15.47 4.30
N ALA A 58 -3.03 15.59 3.40
CA ALA A 58 -1.99 16.63 3.44
C ALA A 58 -2.57 18.05 3.38
N ASN A 59 -3.67 18.22 2.65
CA ASN A 59 -4.38 19.49 2.51
C ASN A 59 -5.45 19.71 3.61
N HIS A 60 -5.52 18.85 4.63
CA HIS A 60 -6.51 18.91 5.71
C HIS A 60 -7.98 18.87 5.24
N GLN A 61 -8.24 18.30 4.06
CA GLN A 61 -9.58 18.16 3.49
C GLN A 61 -10.34 16.97 4.08
N ILE A 62 -9.62 15.98 4.60
CA ILE A 62 -10.16 14.83 5.32
C ILE A 62 -9.37 14.61 6.62
N THR A 63 -9.99 13.95 7.60
CA THR A 63 -9.32 13.59 8.85
C THR A 63 -8.50 12.30 8.69
N PRO A 64 -7.55 12.01 9.61
CA PRO A 64 -6.83 10.74 9.63
C PRO A 64 -7.76 9.52 9.68
N GLU A 65 -8.86 9.59 10.43
CA GLU A 65 -9.83 8.49 10.57
C GLU A 65 -10.60 8.26 9.27
N ALA A 66 -10.94 9.33 8.54
CA ALA A 66 -11.54 9.20 7.23
C ALA A 66 -10.56 8.59 6.21
N ALA A 67 -9.29 8.98 6.27
CA ALA A 67 -8.25 8.41 5.43
C ALA A 67 -8.04 6.91 5.73
N ASP A 68 -8.00 6.53 7.02
CA ASP A 68 -7.91 5.13 7.46
C ASP A 68 -9.07 4.29 6.91
N LEU A 69 -10.31 4.78 7.06
CA LEU A 69 -11.49 4.09 6.52
C LEU A 69 -11.44 3.91 5.00
N ILE A 70 -10.98 4.93 4.26
CA ILE A 70 -10.82 4.84 2.80
C ILE A 70 -9.82 3.74 2.45
N LEU A 71 -8.66 3.71 3.11
CA LEU A 71 -7.61 2.72 2.84
C LEU A 71 -8.04 1.30 3.24
N HIS A 72 -8.72 1.15 4.38
CA HIS A 72 -9.23 -0.15 4.81
C HIS A 72 -10.25 -0.72 3.81
N ASN A 73 -11.08 0.13 3.20
CA ASN A 73 -11.97 -0.31 2.12
C ASN A 73 -11.19 -0.75 0.86
N GLN A 74 -10.08 -0.08 0.54
CA GLN A 74 -9.19 -0.53 -0.55
C GLN A 74 -8.52 -1.87 -0.20
N GLU A 75 -8.15 -2.09 1.06
CA GLU A 75 -7.57 -3.35 1.54
C GLU A 75 -8.55 -4.50 1.37
N LEU A 76 -9.80 -4.31 1.77
CA LEU A 76 -10.85 -5.30 1.58
C LEU A 76 -11.08 -5.61 0.09
N ALA A 77 -11.15 -4.59 -0.75
CA ALA A 77 -11.34 -4.78 -2.20
C ALA A 77 -10.15 -5.51 -2.85
N PHE A 78 -8.93 -5.19 -2.44
CA PHE A 78 -7.74 -5.88 -2.94
C PHE A 78 -7.71 -7.34 -2.46
N ASN A 79 -8.03 -7.60 -1.19
CA ASN A 79 -8.11 -8.97 -0.66
C ASN A 79 -9.13 -9.81 -1.43
N GLN A 80 -10.31 -9.27 -1.74
CA GLN A 80 -11.30 -9.94 -2.58
C GLN A 80 -10.75 -10.24 -3.97
N THR A 81 -10.03 -9.29 -4.57
CA THR A 81 -9.39 -9.48 -5.89
C THR A 81 -8.37 -10.61 -5.87
N LEU A 82 -7.54 -10.67 -4.82
CA LEU A 82 -6.54 -11.72 -4.63
C LEU A 82 -7.16 -13.13 -4.57
N GLN A 83 -8.35 -13.28 -3.98
CA GLN A 83 -9.03 -14.58 -3.89
C GLN A 83 -9.38 -15.20 -5.24
N PHE A 84 -9.50 -14.38 -6.30
CA PHE A 84 -9.76 -14.86 -7.66
C PHE A 84 -8.50 -15.14 -8.48
N THR A 85 -7.32 -14.93 -7.89
CA THR A 85 -6.04 -15.16 -8.57
C THR A 85 -5.56 -16.61 -8.41
N LYS A 86 -4.73 -17.07 -9.35
CA LYS A 86 -4.16 -18.42 -9.31
C LYS A 86 -3.17 -18.56 -8.16
N PHE A 87 -3.07 -19.77 -7.61
CA PHE A 87 -2.13 -20.14 -6.55
C PHE A 87 -2.35 -19.40 -5.22
N MET A 88 -3.55 -18.85 -5.01
CA MET A 88 -3.85 -18.10 -3.82
C MET A 88 -4.02 -19.02 -2.60
N THR A 89 -3.18 -18.80 -1.59
CA THR A 89 -3.32 -19.38 -0.25
C THR A 89 -3.60 -18.25 0.75
N LEU A 90 -4.12 -18.59 1.93
CA LEU A 90 -4.35 -17.58 2.98
C LEU A 90 -3.07 -16.80 3.33
N VAL A 91 -1.96 -17.52 3.51
CA VAL A 91 -0.66 -16.91 3.85
C VAL A 91 -0.17 -16.01 2.72
N LEU A 92 -0.27 -16.47 1.47
CA LEU A 92 0.13 -15.66 0.33
C LEU A 92 -0.73 -14.40 0.20
N SER A 93 -2.05 -14.49 0.38
CA SER A 93 -2.94 -13.31 0.34
C SER A 93 -2.50 -12.27 1.36
N GLN A 94 -2.27 -12.70 2.60
CA GLN A 94 -1.81 -11.82 3.68
C GLN A 94 -0.45 -11.19 3.36
N THR A 95 0.49 -11.97 2.80
CA THR A 95 1.80 -11.45 2.40
C THR A 95 1.67 -10.35 1.33
N LEU A 96 0.85 -10.58 0.29
CA LEU A 96 0.64 -9.60 -0.78
C LEU A 96 -0.09 -8.34 -0.29
N LEU A 97 -1.11 -8.51 0.58
CA LEU A 97 -1.78 -7.40 1.24
C LEU A 97 -0.79 -6.55 2.05
N ASN A 98 -0.02 -7.19 2.93
CA ASN A 98 0.98 -6.51 3.74
C ASN A 98 2.01 -5.78 2.87
N THR A 99 2.47 -6.40 1.78
CA THR A 99 3.39 -5.76 0.83
C THR A 99 2.78 -4.50 0.22
N VAL A 100 1.54 -4.55 -0.28
CA VAL A 100 0.89 -3.38 -0.89
C VAL A 100 0.64 -2.27 0.13
N PHE A 101 0.05 -2.61 1.27
CA PHE A 101 -0.34 -1.61 2.26
C PHE A 101 0.84 -1.06 3.07
N GLN A 102 1.96 -1.78 3.13
CA GLN A 102 3.21 -1.23 3.64
C GLN A 102 3.74 -0.11 2.72
N VAL A 103 3.77 -0.34 1.39
CA VAL A 103 4.18 0.69 0.42
C VAL A 103 3.26 1.91 0.51
N VAL A 104 1.94 1.70 0.49
CA VAL A 104 0.95 2.78 0.59
C VAL A 104 1.10 3.55 1.90
N GLY A 105 1.25 2.83 3.02
CA GLY A 105 1.43 3.45 4.33
C GLY A 105 2.67 4.35 4.38
N TRP A 106 3.80 3.90 3.83
CA TRP A 106 5.01 4.72 3.73
C TRP A 106 4.82 5.93 2.82
N VAL A 107 4.18 5.78 1.66
CA VAL A 107 3.92 6.90 0.73
C VAL A 107 3.04 7.98 1.35
N ILE A 108 2.09 7.59 2.21
CA ILE A 108 1.27 8.53 2.96
C ILE A 108 2.10 9.17 4.07
N TYR A 109 2.74 8.36 4.92
CA TYR A 109 3.54 8.83 6.05
C TYR A 109 4.63 9.82 5.62
N ASN A 110 5.38 9.52 4.56
CA ASN A 110 6.47 10.36 4.08
C ASN A 110 6.00 11.75 3.63
N ARG A 111 4.72 11.92 3.28
CA ARG A 111 4.16 13.21 2.85
C ARG A 111 3.39 13.94 3.95
N THR A 112 2.71 13.20 4.83
CA THR A 112 1.78 13.79 5.81
C THR A 112 2.30 13.73 7.25
N GLY A 113 3.28 12.87 7.54
CA GLY A 113 3.72 12.54 8.89
C GLY A 113 2.75 11.65 9.68
N ILE A 114 1.60 11.28 9.09
CA ILE A 114 0.55 10.49 9.74
C ILE A 114 0.73 9.02 9.38
N ASN A 115 0.82 8.17 10.40
CA ASN A 115 0.95 6.73 10.22
C ASN A 115 -0.42 6.05 10.29
N LEU A 116 -0.98 5.72 9.12
CA LEU A 116 -2.27 5.03 8.99
C LEU A 116 -2.14 3.50 9.02
N ALA A 117 -0.92 2.95 9.08
CA ALA A 117 -0.68 1.51 9.09
C ALA A 117 0.41 1.15 10.12
N PRO A 118 0.19 1.39 11.43
CA PRO A 118 1.23 1.29 12.47
C PRO A 118 1.80 -0.11 12.65
N ASN A 119 1.05 -1.14 12.27
CA ASN A 119 1.49 -2.53 12.22
C ASN A 119 2.44 -2.84 11.05
N LEU A 120 2.48 -2.02 10.01
CA LEU A 120 3.25 -2.24 8.77
C LEU A 120 4.36 -1.18 8.55
N VAL A 121 4.15 0.03 9.06
CA VAL A 121 5.03 1.19 8.92
C VAL A 121 5.62 1.52 10.27
N GLN A 122 6.93 1.32 10.42
CA GLN A 122 7.67 1.60 11.66
C GLN A 122 8.82 2.57 11.36
N PRO A 123 8.58 3.89 11.44
CA PRO A 123 9.62 4.89 11.30
C PRO A 123 10.67 4.73 12.40
N ALA A 124 11.95 4.75 12.04
CA ALA A 124 13.04 4.75 13.01
C ALA A 124 12.93 6.01 13.88
N GLY A 125 12.42 5.84 15.11
CA GLY A 125 12.12 6.94 16.05
C GLY A 125 10.73 6.90 16.70
N GLY A 126 9.82 6.02 16.27
CA GLY A 126 8.47 5.85 16.85
C GLY A 126 8.43 5.08 18.19
N GLY A 127 9.53 5.03 18.93
CA GLY A 127 9.57 4.44 20.26
C GLY A 127 9.04 5.41 21.32
N THR A 128 7.86 5.09 21.86
CA THR A 128 7.30 5.58 23.14
C THR A 128 7.21 7.10 23.36
N ALA A 129 6.00 7.63 23.25
CA ALA A 129 5.53 8.71 24.14
C ALA A 129 4.37 8.16 24.98
N ALA A 130 4.71 7.32 25.95
CA ALA A 130 3.90 7.19 27.15
C ALA A 130 4.30 8.34 28.07
N SER A 131 3.35 9.19 28.44
CA SER A 131 3.40 10.10 29.58
C SER A 131 1.98 10.25 30.11
#